data_AF-A0A6I9P1K1-F1
#
_entry.id   AF-A0A6I9P1K1-F1
#
_cell.length_a   1.000
_cell.length_b   1.000
_cell.length_c   1.000
_cell.angle_alpha   90.00
_cell.angle_beta   90.00
_cell.angle_gamma   90.00
#
_symmetry.space_group_name_H-M   'P 1'
#
loop_
_entity.id
_entity.type
_entity.pdbx_description
1 polymer ?
#
loop_
_entity_poly.entity_id
_entity_poly.type
_entity_poly.pdbx_seq_one_letter_code
_entity_poly.pdbx_strand_id
1 'polypeptide(L)'
;SGLLTAVLANHWLDDSAAGDGPAHLLSLLGGRFDLVLQSCRSGHMVPEPAMFRCALKHLGVTSQQAVWLDADEEGVKAAEGVGMKAILVENLDDALKKLAHFTGVQADGAESPPPSCSPEEVSHGFVTIRPGVRTHFVEMGSGPPVLLCHGFPESWFSWRFQIPAMAGPLGFKVRALDQWIYITFIGQTWGVKRCHSVTLVDTDWAAGSVRCVGPVSYNPPGVIHICFSMQIPDLKRGHIEECGHWIQMERPAETNRILISWLSETLK
;
A
#
# COMPACT_ATOMS: atom_id res chain seq x y z
N SER A 1 18.12 0.24 6.51
CA SER A 1 19.54 0.01 6.16
C SER A 1 20.23 1.26 5.62
N GLY A 2 19.51 2.31 5.17
CA GLY A 2 20.15 3.51 4.60
C GLY A 2 20.76 3.26 3.20
N LEU A 3 20.47 2.11 2.60
CA LEU A 3 20.85 1.79 1.23
C LEU A 3 19.94 2.53 0.27
N LEU A 4 20.56 3.17 -0.73
CA LEU A 4 19.85 3.70 -1.88
C LEU A 4 19.69 2.57 -2.90
N THR A 5 18.53 2.53 -3.54
CA THR A 5 18.11 1.49 -4.46
C THR A 5 17.72 2.10 -5.80
N ALA A 6 18.09 1.43 -6.90
CA ALA A 6 17.72 1.89 -8.23
C ALA A 6 17.41 0.75 -9.17
N VAL A 7 16.52 1.03 -10.14
CA VAL A 7 16.26 0.19 -11.30
C VAL A 7 16.78 0.92 -12.55
N LEU A 8 17.65 0.26 -13.29
CA LEU A 8 18.09 0.71 -14.62
C LEU A 8 17.41 -0.20 -15.64
N ALA A 9 16.39 0.31 -16.32
CA ALA A 9 15.57 -0.47 -17.22
C ALA A 9 15.81 -0.06 -18.68
N ASN A 10 16.19 -1.04 -19.50
CA ASN A 10 16.12 -0.92 -20.96
C ASN A 10 14.65 -1.02 -21.37
N HIS A 11 14.00 0.13 -21.46
CA HIS A 11 12.56 0.24 -21.67
C HIS A 11 12.26 1.17 -22.84
N TRP A 12 11.25 0.83 -23.65
CA TRP A 12 10.79 1.66 -24.76
C TRP A 12 9.59 2.52 -24.35
N LEU A 13 9.27 3.55 -25.13
CA LEU A 13 8.00 4.24 -24.96
C LEU A 13 6.91 3.32 -25.53
N ASP A 14 6.01 2.86 -24.67
CA ASP A 14 4.85 2.10 -25.10
C ASP A 14 3.69 3.07 -25.34
N ASP A 15 3.38 3.30 -26.62
CA ASP A 15 2.23 4.06 -27.11
C ASP A 15 1.14 3.15 -27.67
N SER A 16 1.23 1.84 -27.42
CA SER A 16 0.27 0.87 -27.93
C SER A 16 -1.08 1.00 -27.22
N ALA A 17 -2.14 0.59 -27.91
CA ALA A 17 -3.48 0.49 -27.32
C ALA A 17 -3.63 -0.73 -26.39
N ALA A 18 -2.56 -1.50 -26.14
CA ALA A 18 -2.60 -2.81 -25.49
C ALA A 18 -2.69 -2.78 -23.96
N GLY A 19 -2.91 -1.61 -23.36
CA GLY A 19 -3.19 -1.45 -21.93
C GLY A 19 -2.10 -0.70 -21.17
N ASP A 20 -2.30 -0.59 -19.86
CA ASP A 20 -1.49 0.20 -18.92
C ASP A 20 -0.47 -0.64 -18.13
N GLY A 21 -0.28 -1.91 -18.49
CA GLY A 21 0.59 -2.85 -17.75
C GLY A 21 2.01 -2.34 -17.50
N PRO A 22 2.76 -1.87 -18.52
CA PRO A 22 4.08 -1.29 -18.33
C PRO A 22 4.05 -0.03 -17.46
N ALA A 23 3.03 0.83 -17.60
CA ALA A 23 2.87 2.01 -16.77
C ALA A 23 2.61 1.64 -15.30
N HIS A 24 1.79 0.61 -15.05
CA HIS A 24 1.53 0.08 -13.72
C HIS A 24 2.80 -0.48 -13.07
N LEU A 25 3.57 -1.29 -13.80
CA LEU A 25 4.85 -1.81 -13.31
C LEU A 25 5.82 -0.69 -12.94
N LEU A 26 5.97 0.32 -13.80
CA LEU A 26 6.83 1.48 -13.55
C LEU A 26 6.36 2.28 -12.33
N SER A 27 5.05 2.41 -12.13
CA SER A 27 4.48 3.04 -10.93
C SER A 27 4.81 2.26 -9.66
N LEU A 28 4.73 0.93 -9.69
CA LEU A 28 5.08 0.07 -8.55
C LEU A 28 6.57 0.15 -8.21
N LEU A 29 7.43 0.21 -9.22
CA LEU A 29 8.88 0.36 -9.03
C LEU A 29 9.22 1.75 -8.47
N GLY A 30 8.62 2.82 -8.99
CA GLY A 30 8.83 4.18 -8.51
C GLY A 30 8.44 4.40 -7.04
N GLY A 31 7.50 3.62 -6.52
CA GLY A 31 7.14 3.65 -5.09
C GLY A 31 8.03 2.80 -4.18
N ARG A 32 8.99 2.04 -4.71
CA ARG A 32 9.84 1.13 -3.93
C ARG A 32 11.34 1.38 -4.08
N PHE A 33 11.75 2.07 -5.14
CA PHE A 33 13.13 2.38 -5.44
C PHE A 33 13.35 3.89 -5.42
N ASP A 34 14.49 4.34 -4.90
CA ASP A 34 14.87 5.76 -4.85
C ASP A 34 15.05 6.35 -6.27
N LEU A 35 15.36 5.50 -7.24
CA LEU A 35 15.55 5.89 -8.64
C LEU A 35 15.07 4.81 -9.62
N VAL A 36 14.29 5.21 -10.62
CA VAL A 36 13.96 4.36 -11.78
C VAL A 36 14.42 5.09 -13.05
N LEU A 37 15.53 4.63 -13.64
CA LEU A 37 16.06 5.16 -14.89
C LEU A 37 15.58 4.32 -16.08
N GLN A 38 14.89 4.98 -16.99
CA GLN A 38 14.36 4.37 -18.22
C GLN A 38 15.24 4.78 -19.41
N SER A 39 15.72 3.81 -20.19
CA SER A 39 16.62 4.10 -21.32
C SER A 39 16.01 5.05 -22.35
N CYS A 40 14.70 4.92 -22.64
CA CYS A 40 13.99 5.83 -23.54
C CYS A 40 13.93 7.29 -23.07
N ARG A 41 14.14 7.56 -21.78
CA ARG A 41 14.14 8.92 -21.21
C ARG A 41 15.56 9.44 -20.95
N SER A 42 16.47 8.57 -20.52
CA SER A 42 17.86 8.94 -20.22
C SER A 42 18.72 9.05 -21.47
N GLY A 43 18.32 8.43 -22.58
CA GLY A 43 19.11 8.36 -23.81
C GLY A 43 20.32 7.40 -23.72
N HIS A 44 20.38 6.60 -22.65
CA HIS A 44 21.42 5.61 -22.41
C HIS A 44 20.78 4.27 -22.05
N MET A 45 21.42 3.16 -22.42
CA MET A 45 20.92 1.83 -22.10
C MET A 45 22.01 0.98 -21.46
N VAL A 46 21.65 -0.04 -20.68
CA VAL A 46 22.57 -1.12 -20.34
C VAL A 46 22.90 -1.87 -21.64
N PRO A 47 24.16 -2.21 -21.96
CA PRO A 47 25.37 -2.16 -21.12
C PRO A 47 26.25 -0.91 -21.31
N GLU A 48 25.73 0.22 -21.80
CA GLU A 48 26.54 1.42 -21.98
C GLU A 48 27.04 1.98 -20.63
N PRO A 49 28.36 2.26 -20.49
CA PRO A 49 28.93 2.87 -19.29
C PRO A 49 28.25 4.19 -18.84
N ALA A 50 27.64 4.90 -19.79
CA ALA A 50 26.92 6.15 -19.52
C ALA A 50 25.66 5.93 -18.66
N MET A 51 24.95 4.81 -18.82
CA MET A 51 23.75 4.48 -18.04
C MET A 51 24.08 4.33 -16.55
N PHE A 52 25.14 3.58 -16.24
CA PHE A 52 25.63 3.40 -14.87
C PHE A 52 26.11 4.71 -14.25
N ARG A 53 26.91 5.50 -15.00
CA ARG A 53 27.38 6.82 -14.53
C ARG A 53 26.22 7.78 -14.26
N CYS A 54 25.17 7.73 -15.07
CA CYS A 54 23.95 8.51 -14.87
C CYS A 54 23.27 8.13 -13.55
N ALA A 55 23.11 6.84 -13.27
CA ALA A 55 22.53 6.35 -12.02
C ALA A 55 23.33 6.79 -10.80
N LEU A 56 24.65 6.55 -10.81
CA LEU A 56 25.56 6.94 -9.71
C LEU A 56 25.47 8.44 -9.41
N LYS A 57 25.41 9.28 -10.45
CA LYS A 57 25.26 10.73 -10.32
C LYS A 57 23.93 11.13 -9.68
N HIS A 58 22.81 10.51 -10.09
CA HIS A 58 21.49 10.81 -9.52
C HIS A 58 21.39 10.40 -8.05
N LEU A 59 22.00 9.27 -7.68
CA LEU A 59 22.02 8.77 -6.31
C LEU A 59 23.07 9.47 -5.43
N GLY A 60 24.01 10.22 -6.02
CA GLY A 60 25.09 10.89 -5.28
C GLY A 60 26.09 9.92 -4.65
N VAL A 61 26.31 8.75 -5.26
CA VAL A 61 27.23 7.71 -4.76
C VAL A 61 28.38 7.45 -5.73
N THR A 62 29.51 6.95 -5.22
CA THR A 62 30.64 6.53 -6.04
C THR A 62 30.45 5.10 -6.57
N SER A 63 31.17 4.73 -7.63
CA SER A 63 31.08 3.37 -8.20
C SER A 63 31.47 2.30 -7.18
N GLN A 64 32.46 2.58 -6.32
CA GLN A 64 32.94 1.65 -5.28
C GLN A 64 31.89 1.39 -4.18
N GLN A 65 30.91 2.28 -4.03
CA GLN A 65 29.82 2.14 -3.05
C GLN A 65 28.60 1.43 -3.63
N ALA A 66 28.61 1.08 -4.92
CA ALA A 66 27.46 0.54 -5.62
C ALA A 66 27.67 -0.92 -6.03
N VAL A 67 26.58 -1.68 -5.99
CA VAL A 67 26.50 -3.05 -6.48
C VAL A 67 25.43 -3.15 -7.58
N TRP A 68 25.79 -3.72 -8.72
CA TRP A 68 24.90 -4.00 -9.84
C TRP A 68 24.45 -5.47 -9.80
N LEU A 69 23.17 -5.71 -10.09
CA LEU A 69 22.61 -7.05 -10.25
C LEU A 69 22.01 -7.14 -11.65
N ASP A 70 22.43 -8.14 -12.42
CA ASP A 70 21.93 -8.36 -13.78
C ASP A 70 21.81 -9.84 -14.08
N ALA A 71 20.85 -10.21 -14.92
CA ALA A 71 20.79 -11.55 -15.50
C ALA A 71 21.69 -11.67 -16.73
N ASP A 72 22.10 -10.55 -17.33
CA ASP A 72 22.92 -10.51 -18.54
C ASP A 72 24.42 -10.28 -18.22
N GLU A 73 25.28 -11.12 -18.79
CA GLU A 73 26.73 -11.04 -18.59
C GLU A 73 27.34 -9.75 -19.14
N GLU A 74 26.81 -9.21 -20.23
CA GLU A 74 27.33 -7.95 -20.81
C GLU A 74 27.09 -6.78 -19.86
N GLY A 75 25.91 -6.72 -19.25
CA GLY A 75 25.57 -5.73 -18.22
C GLY A 75 26.50 -5.82 -17.00
N VAL A 76 26.78 -7.04 -16.52
CA VAL A 76 27.74 -7.29 -15.42
C VAL A 76 29.13 -6.78 -15.78
N LYS A 77 29.67 -7.19 -16.94
CA LYS A 77 31.02 -6.78 -17.39
C LYS A 77 31.12 -5.27 -17.55
N ALA A 78 30.08 -4.61 -18.05
CA ALA A 78 30.06 -3.17 -18.20
C ALA A 78 30.03 -2.43 -16.85
N ALA A 79 29.25 -2.93 -15.88
CA ALA A 79 29.23 -2.39 -14.53
C ALA A 79 30.60 -2.51 -13.83
N GLU A 80 31.27 -3.66 -13.97
CA GLU A 80 32.64 -3.84 -13.48
C GLU A 80 33.62 -2.89 -14.18
N GLY A 81 33.45 -2.68 -15.49
CA GLY A 81 34.25 -1.75 -16.29
C GLY A 81 34.13 -0.28 -15.84
N VAL A 82 33.04 0.11 -15.18
CA VAL A 82 32.89 1.44 -14.56
C VAL A 82 33.32 1.48 -13.08
N GLY A 83 33.84 0.38 -12.56
CA GLY A 83 34.37 0.26 -11.19
C GLY A 83 33.30 0.00 -10.13
N MET A 84 32.14 -0.55 -10.51
CA MET A 84 31.13 -1.05 -9.58
C MET A 84 31.40 -2.51 -9.20
N LYS A 85 30.89 -2.94 -8.04
CA LYS A 85 30.71 -4.36 -7.79
C LYS A 85 29.55 -4.85 -8.65
N ALA A 86 29.63 -6.06 -9.22
CA ALA A 86 28.52 -6.63 -9.97
C ALA A 86 28.27 -8.09 -9.58
N ILE A 87 27.02 -8.53 -9.70
CA ILE A 87 26.54 -9.88 -9.41
C ILE A 87 25.72 -10.35 -10.60
N LEU A 88 26.18 -11.42 -11.25
CA LEU A 88 25.38 -12.16 -12.22
C LEU A 88 24.30 -12.97 -11.47
N VAL A 89 23.04 -12.76 -11.84
CA VAL A 89 21.85 -13.36 -11.21
C VAL A 89 21.38 -14.54 -12.05
N GLU A 90 21.98 -15.71 -11.78
CA GLU A 90 21.53 -16.99 -12.34
C GLU A 90 20.52 -17.70 -11.42
N ASN A 91 20.73 -17.52 -10.11
CA ASN A 91 19.91 -18.08 -9.04
C ASN A 91 19.68 -17.01 -7.97
N LEU A 92 18.43 -16.85 -7.52
CA LEU A 92 18.04 -15.80 -6.59
C LEU A 92 18.69 -15.98 -5.21
N ASP A 93 18.71 -17.19 -4.66
CA ASP A 93 19.27 -17.45 -3.32
C ASP A 93 20.77 -17.15 -3.27
N ASP A 94 21.50 -17.53 -4.31
CA ASP A 94 22.93 -17.27 -4.38
C ASP A 94 23.24 -15.79 -4.65
N ALA A 95 22.43 -15.11 -5.45
CA ALA A 95 22.53 -13.67 -5.64
C ALA A 95 22.28 -12.92 -4.32
N LEU A 96 21.27 -13.31 -3.55
CA LEU A 96 20.97 -12.71 -2.24
C LEU A 96 22.08 -12.95 -1.22
N LYS A 97 22.69 -14.13 -1.18
CA LYS A 97 23.88 -14.40 -0.32
C LYS A 97 25.06 -13.49 -0.69
N LYS A 98 25.35 -13.33 -1.99
CA LYS A 98 26.42 -12.45 -2.48
C LYS A 98 26.12 -10.99 -2.14
N LEU A 99 24.86 -10.57 -2.29
CA LEU A 99 24.42 -9.22 -1.94
C LEU A 99 24.52 -8.97 -0.43
N ALA A 100 24.13 -9.94 0.39
CA ALA A 100 24.24 -9.85 1.85
C ALA A 100 25.69 -9.74 2.31
N HIS A 101 26.60 -10.48 1.68
CA HIS A 101 28.03 -10.37 1.96
C HIS A 101 28.58 -8.97 1.65
N PHE A 102 28.11 -8.33 0.58
CA PHE A 102 28.55 -6.98 0.21
C PHE A 102 27.93 -5.89 1.07
N THR A 103 26.63 -5.96 1.31
CA THR A 103 25.85 -4.91 2.00
C THR A 103 25.87 -5.04 3.52
N GLY A 104 26.22 -6.21 4.06
CA GLY A 104 26.04 -6.56 5.47
C GLY A 104 24.57 -6.74 5.88
N VAL A 105 23.63 -6.64 4.93
CA VAL A 105 22.18 -6.79 5.18
C VAL A 105 21.76 -8.21 4.85
N GLN A 106 21.28 -8.95 5.85
CA GLN A 106 20.75 -10.29 5.65
C GLN A 106 19.31 -10.19 5.13
N ALA A 107 19.05 -10.84 3.99
CA ALA A 107 17.73 -10.93 3.38
C ALA A 107 17.12 -12.35 3.46
N ASP A 108 17.87 -13.35 3.92
CA ASP A 108 17.34 -14.71 4.07
C ASP A 108 16.30 -14.77 5.20
N GLY A 109 15.19 -15.48 4.96
CA GLY A 109 14.13 -15.68 5.95
C GLY A 109 13.39 -14.42 6.44
N ALA A 110 13.74 -13.23 5.96
CA ALA A 110 13.10 -12.00 6.37
C ALA A 110 11.71 -11.89 5.73
N GLU A 111 10.65 -11.98 6.55
CA GLU A 111 9.32 -11.58 6.09
C GLU A 111 9.38 -10.09 5.73
N SER A 112 9.04 -9.78 4.47
CA SER A 112 8.87 -8.38 4.07
C SER A 112 7.72 -7.80 4.88
N PRO A 113 7.90 -6.63 5.53
CA PRO A 113 6.78 -5.99 6.19
C PRO A 113 5.68 -5.73 5.16
N PRO A 114 4.40 -5.82 5.56
CA PRO A 114 3.31 -5.52 4.65
C PRO A 114 3.51 -4.10 4.09
N PRO A 115 3.23 -3.89 2.79
CA PRO A 115 3.36 -2.57 2.20
C PRO A 115 2.50 -1.59 3.01
N SER A 116 3.10 -0.48 3.42
CA SER A 116 2.42 0.63 4.08
C SER A 116 2.50 1.85 3.18
N CYS A 117 1.57 2.78 3.34
CA CYS A 117 1.71 4.12 2.79
C CYS A 117 2.06 5.14 3.89
N SER A 118 2.84 6.15 3.54
CA SER A 118 3.05 7.37 4.33
C SER A 118 2.06 8.47 3.91
N PRO A 119 1.88 9.54 4.72
CA PRO A 119 1.04 10.67 4.34
C PRO A 119 1.45 11.33 3.02
N GLU A 120 2.74 11.34 2.68
CA GLU A 120 3.23 11.98 1.45
C GLU A 120 2.93 11.16 0.19
N GLU A 121 2.66 9.86 0.34
CA GLU A 121 2.43 8.91 -0.75
C GLU A 121 0.95 8.82 -1.17
N VAL A 122 0.05 9.49 -0.46
CA VAL A 122 -1.40 9.46 -0.72
C VAL A 122 -1.93 10.82 -1.14
N SER A 123 -2.99 10.81 -1.96
CA SER A 123 -3.68 12.05 -2.33
C SER A 123 -4.65 12.46 -1.23
N HIS A 124 -4.49 13.67 -0.69
CA HIS A 124 -5.37 14.23 0.32
C HIS A 124 -6.56 14.97 -0.32
N GLY A 125 -7.77 14.67 0.15
CA GLY A 125 -9.01 15.25 -0.34
C GLY A 125 -9.92 15.71 0.79
N PHE A 126 -10.87 16.58 0.45
CA PHE A 126 -11.92 17.01 1.37
C PHE A 126 -13.27 16.95 0.67
N VAL A 127 -14.28 16.42 1.36
CA VAL A 127 -15.67 16.43 0.91
C VAL A 127 -16.51 17.27 1.86
N THR A 128 -17.32 18.17 1.30
CA THR A 128 -18.31 18.92 2.09
C THR A 128 -19.56 18.06 2.22
N ILE A 129 -19.84 17.57 3.44
CA ILE A 129 -20.99 16.70 3.68
C ILE A 129 -22.27 17.51 3.92
N ARG A 130 -22.14 18.71 4.50
CA ARG A 130 -23.21 19.69 4.74
C ARG A 130 -22.60 21.10 4.77
N PRO A 131 -23.39 22.18 4.61
CA PRO A 131 -22.88 23.54 4.71
C PRO A 131 -22.06 23.75 5.98
N GLY A 132 -20.80 24.18 5.83
CA GLY A 132 -19.87 24.41 6.95
C GLY A 132 -19.19 23.16 7.52
N VAL A 133 -19.53 21.95 7.06
CA VAL A 133 -18.94 20.70 7.55
C VAL A 133 -18.18 19.99 6.43
N ARG A 134 -16.85 19.91 6.59
CA ARG A 134 -15.94 19.22 5.68
C ARG A 134 -15.29 18.03 6.37
N THR A 135 -15.16 16.94 5.64
CA THR A 135 -14.50 15.71 6.07
C THR A 135 -13.29 15.45 5.19
N HIS A 136 -12.15 15.14 5.81
CA HIS A 136 -10.92 14.78 5.12
C HIS A 136 -10.95 13.30 4.72
N PHE A 137 -10.31 12.97 3.60
CA PHE A 137 -10.00 11.60 3.21
C PHE A 137 -8.66 11.53 2.48
N VAL A 138 -8.01 10.36 2.51
CA VAL A 138 -6.91 10.04 1.60
C VAL A 138 -7.38 9.12 0.49
N GLU A 139 -6.76 9.22 -0.69
CA GLU A 139 -7.09 8.44 -1.87
C GLU A 139 -5.84 7.80 -2.46
N MET A 140 -5.94 6.52 -2.87
CA MET A 140 -4.92 5.79 -3.62
C MET A 140 -5.56 4.82 -4.61
N GLY A 141 -4.94 4.66 -5.77
CA GLY A 141 -5.34 3.66 -6.77
C GLY A 141 -6.45 4.11 -7.71
N SER A 142 -6.85 3.19 -8.57
CA SER A 142 -7.85 3.35 -9.63
C SER A 142 -8.69 2.08 -9.72
N GLY A 143 -9.91 2.18 -10.25
CA GLY A 143 -10.83 1.05 -10.38
C GLY A 143 -12.07 1.20 -9.50
N PRO A 144 -12.73 0.09 -9.12
CA PRO A 144 -13.95 0.12 -8.31
C PRO A 144 -13.68 0.85 -6.98
N PRO A 145 -14.54 1.81 -6.57
CA PRO A 145 -14.27 2.59 -5.37
C PRO A 145 -14.50 1.77 -4.09
N VAL A 146 -13.60 1.94 -3.11
CA VAL A 146 -13.65 1.35 -1.77
C VAL A 146 -13.40 2.44 -0.72
N LEU A 147 -14.30 2.60 0.23
CA LEU A 147 -14.29 3.64 1.27
C LEU A 147 -13.94 3.05 2.64
N LEU A 148 -12.79 3.37 3.20
CA LEU A 148 -12.38 2.88 4.50
C LEU A 148 -12.82 3.83 5.61
N CYS A 149 -13.45 3.26 6.63
CA CYS A 149 -14.00 3.92 7.80
C CYS A 149 -13.25 3.40 9.03
N HIS A 150 -12.59 4.24 9.82
CA HIS A 150 -11.87 3.76 11.01
C HIS A 150 -12.77 3.69 12.26
N GLY A 151 -12.30 3.03 13.32
CA GLY A 151 -12.97 2.96 14.62
C GLY A 151 -12.68 4.18 15.49
N PHE A 152 -12.93 4.07 16.80
CA PHE A 152 -12.59 5.13 17.77
C PHE A 152 -11.60 4.61 18.80
N PRO A 153 -10.55 5.36 19.21
CA PRO A 153 -10.04 6.59 18.63
C PRO A 153 -8.99 6.28 17.55
N GLU A 154 -9.33 6.46 16.27
CA GLU A 154 -8.44 6.16 15.14
C GLU A 154 -8.45 7.29 14.10
N SER A 155 -7.70 7.10 13.00
CA SER A 155 -7.67 7.99 11.83
C SER A 155 -7.58 7.17 10.55
N TRP A 156 -7.61 7.82 9.38
CA TRP A 156 -7.34 7.16 8.10
C TRP A 156 -6.07 6.30 8.13
N PHE A 157 -5.07 6.73 8.92
CA PHE A 157 -3.75 6.09 9.01
C PHE A 157 -3.80 4.68 9.62
N SER A 158 -4.90 4.30 10.28
CA SER A 158 -5.12 2.91 10.70
C SER A 158 -5.17 1.94 9.52
N TRP A 159 -5.52 2.42 8.32
CA TRP A 159 -5.62 1.63 7.10
C TRP A 159 -4.35 1.63 6.24
N ARG A 160 -3.25 2.17 6.75
CA ARG A 160 -1.99 2.37 5.98
C ARG A 160 -1.46 1.11 5.30
N PHE A 161 -1.77 -0.08 5.81
CA PHE A 161 -1.37 -1.36 5.20
C PHE A 161 -2.38 -1.88 4.18
N GLN A 162 -3.67 -1.63 4.39
CA GLN A 162 -4.74 -2.08 3.50
C GLN A 162 -4.84 -1.19 2.24
N ILE A 163 -4.62 0.12 2.39
CA ILE A 163 -4.66 1.09 1.28
C ILE A 163 -3.79 0.62 0.09
N PRO A 164 -2.46 0.41 0.24
CA PRO A 164 -1.62 -0.02 -0.88
C PRO A 164 -1.93 -1.45 -1.33
N ALA A 165 -2.36 -2.34 -0.43
CA ALA A 165 -2.72 -3.71 -0.78
C ALA A 165 -3.96 -3.79 -1.68
N MET A 166 -4.96 -2.92 -1.46
CA MET A 166 -6.16 -2.84 -2.29
C MET A 166 -5.94 -1.99 -3.54
N ALA A 167 -5.20 -0.89 -3.43
CA ALA A 167 -4.95 0.03 -4.54
C ALA A 167 -4.01 -0.53 -5.61
N GLY A 168 -2.97 -1.27 -5.20
CA GLY A 168 -1.99 -1.85 -6.11
C GLY A 168 -2.48 -3.18 -6.70
N PRO A 169 -2.18 -4.33 -6.07
CA PRO A 169 -2.46 -5.65 -6.64
C PRO A 169 -3.93 -5.94 -6.97
N LEU A 170 -4.88 -5.34 -6.25
CA LEU A 170 -6.31 -5.61 -6.41
C LEU A 170 -7.04 -4.59 -7.30
N GLY A 171 -6.38 -3.50 -7.69
CA GLY A 171 -6.94 -2.51 -8.62
C GLY A 171 -8.21 -1.81 -8.11
N PHE A 172 -8.27 -1.49 -6.81
CA PHE A 172 -9.35 -0.67 -6.25
C PHE A 172 -8.98 0.81 -6.17
N LYS A 173 -9.99 1.68 -6.29
CA LYS A 173 -9.86 3.09 -5.94
C LYS A 173 -10.19 3.28 -4.46
N VAL A 174 -9.18 3.30 -3.61
CA VAL A 174 -9.35 3.32 -2.15
C VAL A 174 -9.46 4.75 -1.64
N ARG A 175 -10.42 5.02 -0.75
CA ARG A 175 -10.60 6.28 -0.03
C ARG A 175 -10.70 6.02 1.47
N ALA A 176 -9.75 6.46 2.29
CA ALA A 176 -9.85 6.31 3.75
C ALA A 176 -10.22 7.65 4.41
N LEU A 177 -11.33 7.69 5.15
CA LEU A 177 -11.87 8.90 5.77
C LEU A 177 -11.22 9.21 7.12
N ASP A 178 -11.09 10.48 7.47
CA ASP A 178 -10.98 10.93 8.85
C ASP A 178 -12.37 11.27 9.40
N GLN A 179 -12.90 10.35 10.22
CA GLN A 179 -14.26 10.41 10.72
C GLN A 179 -14.35 11.19 12.03
N TRP A 180 -15.38 12.03 12.11
CA TRP A 180 -15.79 12.65 13.37
C TRP A 180 -16.70 11.68 14.12
N ILE A 181 -16.27 11.21 15.29
CA ILE A 181 -17.03 10.29 16.14
C ILE A 181 -17.54 11.05 17.36
N TYR A 182 -18.86 11.12 17.52
CA TYR A 182 -19.50 11.70 18.70
C TYR A 182 -19.71 10.63 19.78
N ILE A 183 -19.17 10.87 20.98
CA ILE A 183 -19.39 10.00 22.14
C ILE A 183 -20.35 10.70 23.09
N THR A 184 -21.48 10.05 23.36
CA THR A 184 -22.38 10.45 24.45
C THR A 184 -22.15 9.52 25.63
N PHE A 185 -21.58 10.02 26.73
CA PHE A 185 -21.49 9.26 27.97
C PHE A 185 -22.82 9.37 28.72
N ILE A 186 -23.65 8.33 28.65
CA ILE A 186 -24.81 8.17 29.53
C ILE A 186 -24.36 7.24 30.66
N GLY A 187 -24.21 7.76 31.89
CA GLY A 187 -23.61 7.01 32.99
C GLY A 187 -24.41 5.76 33.39
N GLN A 188 -23.83 4.57 33.20
CA GLN A 188 -24.23 3.31 33.86
C GLN A 188 -23.01 2.43 34.16
N THR A 189 -23.12 1.65 35.24
CA THR A 189 -22.09 0.82 35.87
C THR A 189 -21.71 -0.43 35.08
N TRP A 190 -20.42 -0.79 35.13
CA TRP A 190 -19.75 -1.84 34.35
C TRP A 190 -20.13 -3.27 34.76
N GLY A 191 -20.77 -4.02 33.85
CA GLY A 191 -20.93 -5.47 33.90
C GLY A 191 -20.47 -6.10 32.57
N VAL A 192 -19.49 -6.99 32.63
CA VAL A 192 -18.65 -7.41 31.48
C VAL A 192 -19.34 -8.46 30.59
N LYS A 193 -19.71 -8.06 29.37
CA LYS A 193 -19.58 -8.83 28.12
C LYS A 193 -19.33 -7.85 26.97
N ARG A 194 -18.10 -7.80 26.44
CA ARG A 194 -17.71 -6.90 25.33
C ARG A 194 -17.84 -7.64 24.00
N CYS A 195 -18.73 -7.18 23.13
CA CYS A 195 -18.83 -7.63 21.73
C CYS A 195 -18.43 -6.46 20.82
N HIS A 196 -17.60 -6.65 19.80
CA HIS A 196 -17.32 -5.57 18.83
C HIS A 196 -17.51 -6.12 17.41
N SER A 197 -18.07 -5.31 16.51
CA SER A 197 -18.39 -5.75 15.14
C SER A 197 -17.44 -5.10 14.13
N VAL A 198 -17.26 -5.72 12.96
CA VAL A 198 -16.60 -5.13 11.79
C VAL A 198 -17.66 -4.98 10.71
N THR A 199 -18.04 -3.77 10.36
CA THR A 199 -19.04 -3.54 9.30
C THR A 199 -18.34 -3.32 7.97
N LEU A 200 -18.55 -4.24 7.04
CA LEU A 200 -18.09 -4.16 5.66
C LEU A 200 -19.24 -3.62 4.81
N VAL A 201 -19.25 -2.32 4.67
CA VAL A 201 -20.26 -1.61 3.91
C VAL A 201 -20.10 -1.87 2.39
N ASP A 202 -21.15 -2.07 1.64
CA ASP A 202 -21.11 -1.96 0.17
C ASP A 202 -22.13 -0.87 -0.14
N THR A 203 -21.84 0.17 -0.93
CA THR A 203 -22.82 1.24 -1.19
C THR A 203 -22.74 1.76 -2.61
N ASP A 204 -23.76 1.60 -3.43
CA ASP A 204 -23.90 2.42 -4.63
C ASP A 204 -24.23 3.89 -4.26
N TRP A 205 -23.27 4.81 -4.40
CA TRP A 205 -23.52 6.24 -4.21
C TRP A 205 -23.91 6.85 -5.55
N ALA A 206 -25.22 6.86 -5.81
CA ALA A 206 -25.89 7.65 -6.85
C ALA A 206 -25.08 7.78 -8.15
N ALA A 207 -25.17 6.74 -9.00
CA ALA A 207 -24.53 6.58 -10.31
C ALA A 207 -23.14 5.91 -10.34
N GLY A 208 -22.79 5.07 -9.37
CA GLY A 208 -21.57 4.27 -9.39
C GLY A 208 -21.27 3.58 -8.06
N SER A 209 -21.14 2.26 -8.09
CA SER A 209 -21.01 1.36 -6.93
C SER A 209 -19.77 1.66 -6.07
N VAL A 210 -19.93 2.21 -4.85
CA VAL A 210 -18.88 2.57 -3.86
C VAL A 210 -18.91 1.61 -2.66
N ARG A 211 -17.99 0.65 -2.66
CA ARG A 211 -17.78 -0.27 -1.54
C ARG A 211 -17.23 0.46 -0.32
N CYS A 212 -17.40 -0.03 0.90
CA CYS A 212 -16.97 0.63 2.13
C CYS A 212 -16.56 -0.38 3.26
N VAL A 213 -15.59 -0.10 4.11
CA VAL A 213 -15.05 -1.10 5.05
C VAL A 213 -14.67 -0.41 6.35
N GLY A 214 -15.21 -0.84 7.50
CA GLY A 214 -14.81 -0.26 8.78
C GLY A 214 -15.20 -1.03 10.04
N PRO A 215 -14.39 -0.99 11.12
CA PRO A 215 -14.78 -1.51 12.41
C PRO A 215 -15.96 -0.70 12.99
N VAL A 216 -16.91 -1.39 13.62
CA VAL A 216 -18.04 -0.80 14.38
C VAL A 216 -18.06 -1.40 15.78
N SER A 217 -17.61 -0.63 16.76
CA SER A 217 -17.71 -1.00 18.17
C SER A 217 -19.16 -1.03 18.63
N TYR A 218 -19.67 -2.18 19.10
CA TYR A 218 -21.03 -2.32 19.65
C TYR A 218 -20.99 -2.57 21.16
N ASN A 219 -21.17 -1.54 21.98
CA ASN A 219 -21.42 -1.77 23.41
C ASN A 219 -22.95 -1.95 23.63
N PRO A 220 -23.41 -2.86 24.52
CA PRO A 220 -24.84 -2.98 24.83
C PRO A 220 -25.39 -1.66 25.40
N PRO A 221 -26.72 -1.45 25.28
CA PRO A 221 -27.26 -0.34 24.52
C PRO A 221 -26.79 1.03 25.07
N GLY A 222 -26.11 1.81 24.23
CA GLY A 222 -26.01 3.25 24.49
C GLY A 222 -24.74 3.96 24.05
N VAL A 223 -23.69 3.28 23.57
CA VAL A 223 -22.43 3.94 23.29
C VAL A 223 -21.80 3.40 22.00
N ILE A 224 -21.73 4.29 21.00
CA ILE A 224 -21.24 4.12 19.62
C ILE A 224 -22.28 3.56 18.63
N HIS A 225 -23.27 4.39 18.30
CA HIS A 225 -23.85 4.34 16.96
C HIS A 225 -22.88 5.07 16.02
N ILE A 226 -22.12 4.35 15.20
CA ILE A 226 -21.62 4.97 13.97
C ILE A 226 -22.87 5.29 13.16
N CYS A 227 -23.23 6.57 13.16
CA CYS A 227 -24.49 7.06 12.64
C CYS A 227 -24.45 7.09 11.10
N PHE A 228 -24.34 5.92 10.47
CA PHE A 228 -24.88 5.74 9.14
C PHE A 228 -26.40 5.63 9.30
N SER A 229 -27.07 6.78 9.43
CA SER A 229 -28.53 6.88 9.31
C SER A 229 -29.00 6.72 7.86
N MET A 230 -28.10 6.36 6.95
CA MET A 230 -28.42 5.98 5.58
C MET A 230 -28.67 4.47 5.53
N GLN A 231 -29.82 4.07 4.97
CA GLN A 231 -29.99 2.70 4.50
C GLN A 231 -28.90 2.42 3.46
N ILE A 232 -27.94 1.60 3.84
CA ILE A 232 -26.90 1.15 2.94
C ILE A 232 -27.40 -0.15 2.27
N PRO A 233 -27.70 -0.14 0.97
CA PRO A 233 -28.01 -1.38 0.25
C PRO A 233 -26.79 -2.30 0.27
N ASP A 234 -26.98 -3.63 0.41
CA ASP A 234 -25.90 -4.63 0.34
C ASP A 234 -24.81 -4.57 1.43
N LEU A 235 -25.13 -4.00 2.59
CA LEU A 235 -24.29 -3.98 3.78
C LEU A 235 -23.90 -5.38 4.29
N LYS A 236 -22.61 -5.71 4.27
CA LYS A 236 -22.07 -6.93 4.90
C LYS A 236 -21.53 -6.61 6.30
N ARG A 237 -21.65 -7.54 7.24
CA ARG A 237 -21.15 -7.37 8.61
C ARG A 237 -20.41 -8.62 9.06
N GLY A 238 -19.18 -8.45 9.49
CA GLY A 238 -18.44 -9.42 10.30
C GLY A 238 -18.58 -9.09 11.78
N HIS A 239 -18.53 -10.08 12.65
CA HIS A 239 -18.56 -9.87 14.10
C HIS A 239 -17.32 -10.49 14.74
N ILE A 240 -16.69 -9.76 15.67
CA ILE A 240 -15.51 -10.23 16.39
C ILE A 240 -15.78 -10.13 17.89
N GLU A 241 -16.03 -11.29 18.49
CA GLU A 241 -16.27 -11.39 19.93
C GLU A 241 -15.01 -11.04 20.73
N GLU A 242 -15.21 -10.53 21.95
CA GLU A 242 -14.13 -10.27 22.91
C GLU A 242 -12.97 -9.43 22.36
N CYS A 243 -13.32 -8.42 21.57
CA CYS A 243 -12.39 -7.42 21.05
C CYS A 243 -12.71 -6.07 21.71
N GLY A 244 -11.74 -5.19 21.86
CA GLY A 244 -11.92 -3.79 22.24
C GLY A 244 -12.05 -2.89 21.02
N HIS A 245 -11.80 -1.60 21.20
CA HIS A 245 -12.01 -0.63 20.13
C HIS A 245 -10.95 -0.68 19.02
N TRP A 246 -9.78 -1.26 19.29
CA TRP A 246 -8.65 -1.28 18.37
C TRP A 246 -8.64 -2.59 17.57
N ILE A 247 -9.73 -2.85 16.84
CA ILE A 247 -10.04 -4.19 16.31
C ILE A 247 -8.91 -4.77 15.46
N GLN A 248 -8.31 -3.95 14.60
CA GLN A 248 -7.20 -4.35 13.72
C GLN A 248 -5.95 -4.77 14.50
N MET A 249 -5.73 -4.22 15.71
CA MET A 249 -4.59 -4.52 16.56
C MET A 249 -4.87 -5.63 17.56
N GLU A 250 -6.08 -5.68 18.11
CA GLU A 250 -6.46 -6.65 19.13
C GLU A 250 -6.80 -8.03 18.54
N ARG A 251 -7.42 -8.04 17.34
CA ARG A 251 -7.85 -9.27 16.65
C ARG A 251 -7.45 -9.23 15.16
N PRO A 252 -6.15 -9.14 14.84
CA PRO A 252 -5.67 -8.98 13.47
C PRO A 252 -6.03 -10.17 12.58
N ALA A 253 -5.98 -11.41 13.10
CA ALA A 253 -6.28 -12.61 12.32
C ALA A 253 -7.76 -12.70 11.92
N GLU A 254 -8.66 -12.42 12.86
CA GLU A 254 -10.11 -12.40 12.62
C GLU A 254 -10.49 -11.26 11.68
N THR A 255 -9.91 -10.09 11.88
CA THR A 255 -10.12 -8.93 11.01
C THR A 255 -9.68 -9.22 9.58
N ASN A 256 -8.48 -9.77 9.41
CA ASN A 256 -7.96 -10.16 8.10
C ASN A 256 -8.82 -11.25 7.45
N ARG A 257 -9.31 -12.23 8.22
CA ARG A 257 -10.21 -13.28 7.70
C ARG A 257 -11.49 -12.68 7.11
N ILE A 258 -12.11 -11.74 7.82
CA ILE A 258 -13.32 -11.05 7.38
C ILE A 258 -13.04 -10.22 6.12
N LEU A 259 -11.93 -9.45 6.11
CA LEU A 259 -11.52 -8.64 4.96
C LEU A 259 -11.22 -9.50 3.73
N ILE A 260 -10.46 -10.59 3.89
CA ILE A 260 -10.09 -11.50 2.79
C ILE A 260 -11.32 -12.20 2.24
N SER A 261 -12.24 -12.67 3.10
CA SER A 261 -13.51 -13.27 2.66
C SER A 261 -14.31 -12.28 1.81
N TRP A 262 -14.40 -11.04 2.29
CA TRP A 262 -15.09 -9.97 1.57
C TRP A 262 -14.43 -9.66 0.23
N LEU A 263 -13.11 -9.47 0.20
CA LEU A 263 -12.35 -9.25 -1.04
C LEU A 263 -12.57 -10.41 -2.04
N SER A 264 -12.58 -11.65 -1.56
CA SER A 264 -12.75 -12.85 -2.40
C SER A 264 -14.15 -12.95 -3.02
N GLU A 265 -15.19 -12.44 -2.35
CA GLU A 265 -16.53 -12.34 -2.91
C GLU A 265 -16.67 -11.17 -3.88
N THR A 266 -15.89 -10.11 -3.64
CA THR A 266 -15.96 -8.81 -4.32
C THR A 266 -15.20 -8.80 -5.66
N LEU A 267 -14.23 -9.70 -5.81
CA LEU A 267 -13.40 -9.92 -7.00
C LEU A 267 -13.95 -11.01 -7.96
N LYS A 268 -15.04 -11.70 -7.59
CA LYS A 268 -15.75 -12.63 -8.48
C LYS A 268 -16.67 -11.88 -9.44
#